data_AF-G2M2B7-F1
#
_entry.id   AF-G2M2B7-F1
#
_cell.length_a   1.000
_cell.length_b   1.000
_cell.length_c   1.000
_cell.angle_alpha   90.00
_cell.angle_beta   90.00
_cell.angle_gamma   90.00
#
_symmetry.space_group_name_H-M   'P 1'
#
loop_
_entity.id
_entity.type
_entity.pdbx_description
1 polymer ?
#
loop_
_entity_poly.entity_id
_entity_poly.type
_entity_poly.pdbx_seq_one_letter_code
_entity_poly.pdbx_strand_id
1 'polypeptide(L)'
;MDEEKALELVEYGVEALLLGAFTYLFAYQNYLLYRWHRGLPLPAKWPFILLGLAVGLGFFLYKSWRILEENGEKPGKVEPEPETTDSGQSPQGPA
;
A
#
# COMPACT_ATOMS: atom_id res chain seq x y z
N MET A 1 -1.98 21.07 -6.06
CA MET A 1 -2.09 19.65 -5.72
C MET A 1 -3.16 19.09 -6.62
N ASP A 2 -2.84 18.10 -7.42
CA ASP A 2 -3.79 17.46 -8.34
C ASP A 2 -4.91 16.83 -7.50
N GLU A 3 -6.17 17.07 -7.87
CA GLU A 3 -7.35 16.60 -7.13
C GLU A 3 -7.36 15.07 -6.95
N GLU A 4 -6.83 14.36 -7.95
CA GLU A 4 -6.64 12.90 -7.94
C GLU A 4 -5.70 12.45 -6.81
N LYS A 5 -4.58 13.15 -6.61
CA LYS A 5 -3.62 12.84 -5.53
C LYS A 5 -4.18 13.16 -4.15
N ALA A 6 -5.02 14.18 -4.05
CA ALA A 6 -5.71 14.50 -2.82
C ALA A 6 -6.75 13.43 -2.46
N LEU A 7 -7.53 12.97 -3.44
CA LEU A 7 -8.52 11.89 -3.25
C LEU A 7 -7.85 10.59 -2.82
N GLU A 8 -6.77 10.22 -3.51
CA GLU A 8 -6.00 9.01 -3.23
C GLU A 8 -5.38 9.04 -1.82
N LEU A 9 -4.84 10.20 -1.40
CA LEU A 9 -4.31 10.37 -0.04
C LEU A 9 -5.41 10.24 1.03
N VAL A 10 -6.60 10.77 0.76
CA VAL A 10 -7.76 10.66 1.65
C VAL A 10 -8.22 9.21 1.77
N GLU A 11 -8.30 8.47 0.66
CA GLU A 11 -8.65 7.05 0.67
C GLU A 11 -7.70 6.25 1.56
N TYR A 12 -6.38 6.44 1.42
CA TYR A 12 -5.40 5.75 2.27
C TYR A 12 -5.42 6.21 3.71
N GLY A 13 -5.75 7.48 3.96
CA GLY A 13 -6.00 7.98 5.30
C GLY A 13 -7.19 7.26 5.96
N VAL A 14 -8.28 7.06 5.22
CA VAL A 14 -9.46 6.34 5.70
C VAL A 14 -9.15 4.85 5.90
N GLU A 15 -8.45 4.21 4.97
CA GLU A 15 -8.01 2.81 5.12
C GLU A 15 -7.13 2.64 6.36
N ALA A 16 -6.11 3.48 6.53
CA ALA A 16 -5.22 3.44 7.69
C ALA A 16 -5.97 3.64 9.01
N LEU A 17 -6.92 4.57 9.03
CA LEU A 17 -7.77 4.82 10.20
C LEU A 17 -8.63 3.61 10.53
N LEU A 18 -9.27 3.01 9.53
CA LEU A 18 -10.09 1.81 9.70
C LEU A 18 -9.24 0.64 10.19
N LEU A 19 -8.05 0.45 9.62
CA LEU A 19 -7.13 -0.65 9.97
C LEU A 19 -6.61 -0.50 11.40
N GLY A 20 -6.23 0.71 11.80
CA GLY A 20 -5.84 1.03 13.17
C GLY A 20 -6.98 0.85 14.17
N ALA A 21 -8.19 1.32 13.82
CA ALA A 21 -9.39 1.15 14.63
C ALA A 21 -9.75 -0.35 14.80
N PHE A 22 -9.77 -1.11 13.71
CA PHE A 22 -10.02 -2.56 13.75
C PHE A 22 -8.98 -3.28 14.61
N THR A 23 -7.70 -2.93 14.48
CA THR A 23 -6.63 -3.51 15.30
C THR A 23 -6.85 -3.23 16.79
N TYR A 24 -7.17 -1.98 17.14
CA TYR A 24 -7.51 -1.61 18.52
C TYR A 24 -8.70 -2.41 19.03
N LEU A 25 -9.82 -2.42 18.30
CA LEU A 25 -11.03 -3.14 18.70
C LEU A 25 -10.76 -4.63 18.84
N PHE A 26 -10.12 -5.25 17.85
CA PHE A 26 -9.82 -6.67 17.86
C PHE A 26 -8.94 -7.07 19.05
N ALA A 27 -7.85 -6.33 19.30
CA ALA A 27 -6.92 -6.62 20.39
C ALA A 27 -7.55 -6.35 21.76
N TYR A 28 -8.28 -5.25 21.90
CA TYR A 28 -8.96 -4.90 23.16
C TYR A 28 -10.08 -5.90 23.49
N GLN A 29 -10.91 -6.27 22.50
CA GLN A 29 -11.97 -7.27 22.69
C GLN A 29 -11.40 -8.65 23.02
N ASN A 30 -10.37 -9.11 22.29
CA ASN A 30 -9.70 -10.38 22.61
C ASN A 30 -9.15 -10.40 24.04
N TYR A 31 -8.54 -9.29 24.45
CA TYR A 31 -8.00 -9.20 25.78
C TYR A 31 -9.10 -9.22 26.85
N LEU A 32 -10.18 -8.46 26.65
CA LEU A 32 -11.32 -8.46 27.55
C LEU A 32 -11.86 -9.88 27.70
N LEU A 33 -12.08 -10.60 26.61
CA LEU A 33 -12.47 -12.01 26.64
C LEU A 33 -11.47 -12.86 27.44
N TYR A 34 -10.17 -12.74 27.16
CA TYR A 34 -9.15 -13.56 27.82
C TYR A 34 -9.03 -13.32 29.33
N ARG A 35 -9.18 -12.07 29.77
CA ARG A 35 -8.86 -11.65 31.15
C ARG A 35 -10.10 -11.43 32.03
N TRP A 36 -11.26 -11.12 31.45
CA TRP A 36 -12.54 -11.02 32.16
C TRP A 36 -12.89 -12.33 32.85
N HIS A 37 -12.69 -13.48 32.19
CA HIS A 37 -12.93 -14.80 32.79
C HIS A 37 -12.05 -15.10 34.01
N ARG A 38 -11.00 -14.33 34.28
CA ARG A 38 -10.07 -14.54 35.39
C ARG A 38 -10.25 -13.56 36.56
N GLY A 39 -11.24 -12.66 36.50
CA GLY A 39 -11.53 -11.71 37.58
C GLY A 39 -10.41 -10.68 37.85
N LEU A 40 -9.46 -10.53 36.92
CA LEU A 40 -8.34 -9.59 37.03
C LEU A 40 -8.80 -8.16 36.67
N PRO A 41 -8.20 -7.12 37.26
CA PRO A 41 -8.57 -5.74 36.97
C PRO A 41 -8.37 -5.40 35.49
N LEU A 42 -9.25 -4.54 34.96
CA LEU A 42 -9.18 -4.05 33.59
C LEU A 42 -7.84 -3.34 33.35
N PRO A 43 -7.12 -3.68 32.28
CA PRO A 43 -5.89 -2.99 31.93
C PRO A 43 -6.17 -1.55 31.51
N ALA A 44 -5.11 -0.75 31.55
CA ALA A 44 -5.09 0.49 30.81
C ALA A 44 -5.37 0.24 29.33
N LYS A 45 -6.17 1.11 28.70
CA LYS A 45 -6.48 1.05 27.25
C LYS A 45 -5.27 1.44 26.39
N TRP A 46 -4.32 2.18 26.97
CA TRP A 46 -3.12 2.71 26.33
C TRP A 46 -2.33 1.72 25.47
N PRO A 47 -1.95 0.51 25.92
CA PRO A 47 -1.24 -0.47 25.08
C PRO A 47 -1.97 -0.82 23.78
N PHE A 48 -3.31 -0.92 23.82
CA PHE A 48 -4.11 -1.24 22.63
C PHE A 48 -4.23 -0.05 21.69
N ILE A 49 -4.30 1.17 22.24
CA ILE A 49 -4.28 2.40 21.45
C ILE A 49 -2.93 2.54 20.74
N LEU A 50 -1.83 2.29 21.44
CA LEU A 50 -0.49 2.30 20.86
C LEU A 50 -0.34 1.26 19.77
N LEU A 51 -0.90 0.06 19.97
CA LEU A 51 -0.90 -0.99 18.96
C LEU A 51 -1.70 -0.58 17.70
N GLY A 52 -2.91 -0.03 17.89
CA GLY A 52 -3.72 0.47 16.78
C GLY A 52 -3.03 1.61 16.02
N LEU A 53 -2.41 2.55 16.74
CA LEU A 53 -1.62 3.63 16.16
C LEU A 53 -0.42 3.11 15.39
N ALA A 54 0.34 2.17 15.95
CA ALA A 54 1.50 1.57 15.30
C ALA A 54 1.12 0.90 13.99
N VAL A 55 0.01 0.14 13.97
CA VAL A 55 -0.47 -0.53 12.76
C VAL A 55 -1.02 0.48 11.74
N GLY A 56 -1.86 1.43 12.17
CA GLY A 56 -2.42 2.45 11.27
C GLY A 56 -1.35 3.34 10.64
N LEU A 57 -0.43 3.88 11.45
CA LEU A 57 0.69 4.68 10.97
C LEU A 57 1.65 3.86 10.12
N GLY A 58 1.95 2.62 10.52
CA GLY A 58 2.80 1.72 9.75
C GLY A 58 2.24 1.45 8.36
N PHE A 59 0.94 1.16 8.26
CA PHE A 59 0.25 0.97 6.98
C PHE A 59 0.27 2.24 6.13
N PHE A 60 -0.07 3.40 6.72
CA PHE A 60 -0.08 4.68 6.02
C PHE A 60 1.30 5.04 5.47
N LEU A 61 2.35 4.88 6.28
CA LEU A 61 3.73 5.13 5.86
C LEU A 61 4.15 4.17 4.75
N TYR A 62 3.88 2.88 4.90
CA TYR A 62 4.19 1.87 3.89
C TYR A 62 3.55 2.20 2.53
N LYS A 63 2.26 2.52 2.51
CA LYS A 63 1.55 2.93 1.30
C LYS A 63 2.12 4.19 0.68
N SER A 64 2.37 5.20 1.52
CA SER A 64 2.93 6.49 1.08
C SER A 64 4.32 6.32 0.46
N TRP A 65 5.15 5.44 1.03
CA TRP A 65 6.50 5.17 0.54
C TRP A 65 6.47 4.39 -0.78
N ARG A 66 5.61 3.39 -0.89
CA ARG A 66 5.46 2.58 -2.09
C ARG A 66 5.03 3.40 -3.32
N ILE A 67 4.14 4.38 -3.13
CA ILE A 67 3.73 5.32 -4.20
C ILE A 67 4.90 6.20 -4.64
N LEU A 68 5.79 6.53 -3.70
CA LEU A 68 6.99 7.32 -4.00
C LEU A 68 8.01 6.49 -4.79
N GLU A 69 8.17 5.20 -4.46
CA GLU A 69 9.02 4.25 -5.20
C GLU A 69 8.47 3.92 -6.60
N GLU A 70 7.16 3.68 -6.74
CA GLU A 70 6.53 3.45 -8.05
C GLU A 70 6.65 4.66 -8.99
N ASN A 71 6.75 5.88 -8.44
CA ASN A 71 7.03 7.09 -9.21
C ASN A 71 8.54 7.32 -9.47
N GLY A 72 9.41 6.68 -8.68
CA GLY A 72 10.88 6.81 -8.76
C GLY A 72 11.55 5.81 -9.69
N GLU A 73 10.92 4.67 -9.99
CA GLU A 73 11.47 3.65 -10.88
C GLU A 73 10.94 3.76 -12.32
N LYS A 74 11.35 4.83 -13.00
CA LYS A 74 11.57 4.78 -14.46
C LYS A 74 13.02 5.18 -14.78
N PRO A 75 14.05 4.37 -14.43
CA PRO A 75 15.23 4.37 -15.29
C PRO A 75 14.75 3.80 -16.62
N GLY A 76 14.82 4.64 -17.67
CA GLY A 76 14.33 4.31 -19.00
C GLY A 76 14.62 2.88 -19.40
N LYS A 77 13.55 2.10 -19.55
CA LYS A 77 13.56 1.09 -20.61
C LYS A 77 13.64 1.92 -21.89
N VAL A 78 14.87 2.17 -22.32
CA VAL A 78 15.17 2.59 -23.69
C VAL A 78 14.43 1.59 -24.54
N GLU A 79 13.35 2.05 -25.12
CA GLU A 79 12.65 1.41 -26.21
C GLU A 79 13.62 1.47 -27.38
N PRO A 80 14.22 0.36 -27.83
CA PRO A 80 14.84 0.36 -29.14
C PRO A 80 13.70 0.29 -30.16
N GLU A 81 13.14 1.43 -30.53
CA GLU A 81 12.50 1.58 -31.84
C GLU A 81 13.49 2.24 -32.79
N PRO A 82 13.46 1.97 -34.11
CA PRO A 82 13.07 0.74 -34.80
C PRO A 82 14.18 0.32 -35.79
N GLU A 83 14.62 -0.94 -35.78
CA GLU A 83 15.36 -1.48 -36.93
C GLU A 83 14.36 -1.72 -38.07
N THR A 84 14.08 -0.67 -38.85
CA THR A 84 13.59 -0.80 -40.21
C THR A 84 14.69 -1.41 -41.08
N THR A 85 14.89 -2.72 -40.95
CA THR A 85 15.46 -3.53 -42.03
C THR A 85 14.30 -4.23 -42.72
N ASP A 86 13.70 -3.50 -43.64
CA ASP A 86 12.94 -4.03 -44.76
C ASP A 86 13.72 -5.19 -45.39
N SER A 87 13.33 -6.42 -45.04
CA SER A 87 13.85 -7.65 -45.64
C SER A 87 12.66 -8.46 -46.12
N GLY A 88 11.96 -7.89 -47.09
CA GLY A 88 10.75 -8.46 -47.65
C GLY A 88 10.64 -8.32 -49.17
N GLN A 89 11.66 -8.68 -49.95
CA GLN A 89 11.41 -9.05 -51.35
C GLN A 89 12.50 -9.88 -52.02
N SER A 90 12.25 -11.18 -52.16
CA SER A 90 12.60 -11.87 -53.41
C SER A 90 11.65 -11.38 -54.50
N PRO A 91 12.17 -11.10 -55.69
CA PRO A 91 11.55 -11.66 -56.89
C PRO A 91 12.54 -12.40 -57.78
N GLN A 92 11.99 -13.42 -58.42
CA GLN A 92 12.55 -14.26 -59.48
C GLN A 92 12.97 -13.42 -60.72
N GLY A 93 13.82 -13.99 -61.61
CA GLY A 93 14.34 -13.38 -62.85
C GLY A 93 13.28 -12.91 -63.87
N PRO A 94 13.59 -12.51 -65.13
CA PRO A 94 14.71 -12.93 -66.00
C PRO A 94 15.39 -11.80 -66.82
N ALA A 95 16.51 -12.10 -67.50
CA ALA A 95 16.91 -11.54 -68.81
C ALA A 95 18.06 -12.36 -69.40
#